data_AF-A0A482XZC2-F1
#
_entry.id   AF-A0A482XZC2-F1
#
_cell.length_a   1.000
_cell.length_b   1.000
_cell.length_c   1.000
_cell.angle_alpha   90.00
_cell.angle_beta   90.00
_cell.angle_gamma   90.00
#
_symmetry.space_group_name_H-M   'P 1'
#
loop_
_entity.id
_entity.type
_entity.pdbx_description
1 polymer ?
#
loop_
_entity_poly.entity_id
_entity_poly.type
_entity_poly.pdbx_seq_one_letter_code
_entity_poly.pdbx_strand_id
1 'polypeptide(L)'
;MRSTAGNAQLALLLEVAATPKPGNVDRHRGLADLRFAHFMAGAVGAREGLEMAADGAAVGPAFERAVEKMAAQEGGNTQFGALLLLVPLVRAAREDLSRPVAESVARGTTVDDAASFYRAFEHVDVAVGDPPDDMAALDVRRGADAVPAVEARGVTLFDVMDRSVPGDDVAREWVRGFDRSFAAAERLAAADGPISNRTAAVFLSLLAERPDTLVATRHDEATARAVTDRAATLHDADALETDPEAVDSFADDLVDRGINPGTTADVTAAGLFIVLEHGAVDV
;
A
#
# COMPACT_ATOMS: atom_id res chain seq x y z
N MET A 1 -24.75 -5.37 3.84
CA MET A 1 -23.44 -4.73 3.67
C MET A 1 -22.37 -5.71 4.09
N ARG A 2 -21.25 -5.74 3.37
CA ARG A 2 -20.03 -6.45 3.80
C ARG A 2 -19.51 -5.81 5.10
N SER A 3 -18.78 -6.55 5.92
CA SER A 3 -18.09 -5.96 7.07
C SER A 3 -16.94 -5.06 6.60
N THR A 4 -16.50 -4.09 7.41
CA THR A 4 -15.33 -3.24 7.12
C THR A 4 -14.08 -4.07 6.82
N ALA A 5 -13.81 -5.12 7.59
CA ALA A 5 -12.72 -6.07 7.31
C ALA A 5 -12.92 -6.81 5.98
N GLY A 6 -14.17 -7.15 5.62
CA GLY A 6 -14.50 -7.73 4.33
C GLY A 6 -14.30 -6.76 3.16
N ASN A 7 -14.56 -5.47 3.34
CA ASN A 7 -14.25 -4.42 2.36
C ASN A 7 -12.74 -4.24 2.20
N ALA A 8 -11.97 -4.26 3.30
CA ALA A 8 -10.51 -4.18 3.25
C ALA A 8 -9.89 -5.39 2.55
N GLN A 9 -10.36 -6.61 2.86
CA GLN A 9 -9.93 -7.82 2.15
C GLN A 9 -10.29 -7.73 0.67
N LEU A 10 -11.51 -7.28 0.32
CA LEU A 10 -11.91 -7.12 -1.07
C LEU A 10 -11.06 -6.07 -1.79
N ALA A 11 -10.69 -4.97 -1.15
CA ALA A 11 -9.81 -3.97 -1.73
C ALA A 11 -8.45 -4.56 -2.13
N LEU A 12 -7.84 -5.37 -1.26
CA LEU A 12 -6.60 -6.08 -1.55
C LEU A 12 -6.74 -7.04 -2.74
N LEU A 13 -7.88 -7.73 -2.86
CA LEU A 13 -8.15 -8.66 -3.97
C LEU A 13 -8.42 -7.93 -5.29
N LEU A 14 -9.16 -6.81 -5.24
CA LEU A 14 -9.45 -5.99 -6.43
C LEU A 14 -8.21 -5.28 -6.96
N GLU A 15 -7.32 -4.83 -6.07
CA GLU A 15 -6.05 -4.23 -6.46
C GLU A 15 -5.23 -5.20 -7.32
N VAL A 16 -5.00 -6.43 -6.86
CA VAL A 16 -4.22 -7.40 -7.64
C VAL A 16 -4.97 -7.90 -8.88
N ALA A 17 -6.30 -7.92 -8.85
CA ALA A 17 -7.12 -8.34 -9.99
C ALA A 17 -7.22 -7.28 -11.11
N ALA A 18 -6.88 -6.02 -10.83
CA ALA A 18 -6.84 -4.97 -11.85
C ALA A 18 -5.75 -5.27 -12.88
N THR A 19 -6.02 -5.03 -14.16
CA THR A 19 -5.09 -5.35 -15.26
C THR A 19 -5.35 -4.41 -16.43
N PRO A 20 -4.31 -3.80 -17.03
CA PRO A 20 -2.90 -3.91 -16.64
C PRO A 20 -2.56 -3.09 -15.39
N LYS A 21 -1.57 -3.54 -14.60
CA LYS A 21 -0.87 -2.71 -13.61
C LYS A 21 0.61 -2.64 -13.94
N PRO A 22 1.07 -1.63 -14.71
CA PRO A 22 2.44 -1.59 -15.21
C PRO A 22 3.52 -1.88 -14.16
N GLY A 23 4.31 -2.93 -14.41
CA GLY A 23 5.45 -3.35 -13.57
C GLY A 23 5.10 -4.15 -12.31
N ASN A 24 3.85 -4.15 -11.85
CA ASN A 24 3.43 -4.88 -10.67
C ASN A 24 2.76 -6.22 -11.04
N VAL A 25 2.58 -7.08 -10.04
CA VAL A 25 1.86 -8.34 -10.18
C VAL A 25 0.39 -8.07 -10.46
N ASP A 26 -0.15 -8.67 -11.51
CA ASP A 26 -1.56 -8.64 -11.88
C ASP A 26 -2.04 -10.03 -12.37
N ARG A 27 -3.20 -10.10 -13.04
CA ARG A 27 -3.74 -11.38 -13.54
C ARG A 27 -2.89 -12.01 -14.64
N HIS A 28 -2.14 -11.22 -15.39
CA HIS A 28 -1.37 -11.65 -16.56
C HIS A 28 0.13 -11.73 -16.25
N ARG A 29 0.60 -10.94 -15.27
CA ARG A 29 2.03 -10.75 -14.98
C ARG A 29 2.37 -11.16 -13.56
N GLY A 30 3.54 -11.79 -13.42
CA GLY A 30 4.18 -12.09 -12.14
C GLY A 30 5.63 -11.61 -12.15
N LEU A 31 6.21 -11.52 -10.96
CA LEU A 31 7.65 -11.31 -10.76
C LEU A 31 8.29 -12.66 -10.37
N ALA A 32 9.63 -12.74 -10.37
CA ALA A 32 10.38 -13.99 -10.20
C ALA A 32 9.82 -14.91 -9.09
N ASP A 33 9.63 -14.34 -7.89
CA ASP A 33 9.15 -15.08 -6.70
C ASP A 33 7.72 -14.71 -6.28
N LEU A 34 7.06 -13.80 -7.00
CA LEU A 34 5.77 -13.21 -6.62
C LEU A 34 4.75 -13.37 -7.74
N ARG A 35 3.68 -14.11 -7.47
CA ARG A 35 2.64 -14.46 -8.45
C ARG A 35 1.28 -14.00 -7.97
N PHE A 36 0.33 -13.84 -8.89
CA PHE A 36 -1.05 -13.49 -8.59
C PHE A 36 -1.66 -14.30 -7.43
N ALA A 37 -1.47 -15.62 -7.43
CA ALA A 37 -1.99 -16.50 -6.38
C ALA A 37 -1.42 -16.20 -4.97
N HIS A 38 -0.18 -15.72 -4.88
CA HIS A 38 0.44 -15.32 -3.60
C HIS A 38 -0.30 -14.12 -3.01
N PHE A 39 -0.64 -13.12 -3.81
CA PHE A 39 -1.42 -11.94 -3.37
C PHE A 39 -2.85 -12.32 -2.96
N MET A 40 -3.50 -13.21 -3.73
CA MET A 40 -4.83 -13.71 -3.38
C MET A 40 -4.81 -14.44 -2.03
N ALA A 41 -3.83 -15.31 -1.81
CA ALA A 41 -3.64 -16.02 -0.53
C ALA A 41 -3.28 -15.05 0.61
N GLY A 42 -2.40 -14.08 0.34
CA GLY A 42 -1.98 -13.05 1.28
C GLY A 42 -3.14 -12.17 1.75
N ALA A 43 -4.02 -11.74 0.84
CA ALA A 43 -5.22 -10.98 1.17
C ALA A 43 -6.20 -11.78 2.06
N VAL A 44 -6.33 -13.10 1.80
CA VAL A 44 -7.12 -14.00 2.66
C VAL A 44 -6.46 -14.15 4.04
N GLY A 45 -5.14 -14.30 4.10
CA GLY A 45 -4.38 -14.40 5.34
C GLY A 45 -4.50 -13.15 6.21
N ALA A 46 -4.37 -11.97 5.62
CA ALA A 46 -4.41 -10.68 6.33
C ALA A 46 -5.73 -10.40 7.06
N ARG A 47 -6.81 -11.12 6.71
CA ARG A 47 -8.16 -10.90 7.21
C ARG A 47 -8.24 -10.83 8.74
N GLU A 48 -7.51 -11.69 9.46
CA GLU A 48 -7.59 -11.73 10.92
C GLU A 48 -7.12 -10.41 11.56
N GLY A 49 -6.01 -9.83 11.06
CA GLY A 49 -5.54 -8.52 11.55
C GLY A 49 -6.48 -7.38 11.14
N LEU A 50 -7.09 -7.46 9.96
CA LEU A 50 -8.10 -6.49 9.52
C LEU A 50 -9.37 -6.55 10.37
N GLU A 51 -9.81 -7.76 10.79
CA GLU A 51 -10.91 -7.95 11.75
C GLU A 51 -10.57 -7.34 13.11
N MET A 52 -9.34 -7.55 13.62
CA MET A 52 -8.89 -6.90 14.86
C MET A 52 -8.98 -5.38 14.79
N ALA A 53 -8.53 -4.76 13.70
CA ALA A 53 -8.61 -3.32 13.50
C ALA A 53 -10.08 -2.84 13.47
N ALA A 54 -10.96 -3.55 12.75
CA ALA A 54 -12.38 -3.25 12.66
C ALA A 54 -13.11 -3.43 14.01
N ASP A 55 -12.65 -4.34 14.86
CA ASP A 55 -13.19 -4.57 16.21
C ASP A 55 -12.63 -3.59 17.26
N GLY A 56 -11.63 -2.79 16.89
CA GLY A 56 -11.12 -1.68 17.69
C GLY A 56 -9.78 -1.90 18.36
N ALA A 57 -9.06 -2.96 17.99
CA ALA A 57 -7.68 -3.16 18.43
C ALA A 57 -6.79 -1.96 18.05
N ALA A 58 -5.64 -1.87 18.73
CA ALA A 58 -4.60 -0.90 18.39
C ALA A 58 -4.00 -1.21 17.01
N VAL A 59 -3.51 -0.18 16.33
CA VAL A 59 -3.09 -0.24 14.92
C VAL A 59 -1.91 -1.19 14.73
N GLY A 60 -0.89 -1.10 15.59
CA GLY A 60 0.32 -1.90 15.51
C GLY A 60 0.05 -3.40 15.67
N PRO A 61 -0.62 -3.87 16.74
CA PRO A 61 -0.94 -5.29 16.89
C PRO A 61 -1.82 -5.86 15.77
N ALA A 62 -2.79 -5.08 15.29
CA ALA A 62 -3.61 -5.46 14.14
C ALA A 62 -2.78 -5.57 12.85
N PHE A 63 -1.85 -4.63 12.64
CA PHE A 63 -0.91 -4.64 11.51
C PHE A 63 0.06 -5.82 11.57
N GLU A 64 0.73 -6.04 12.70
CA GLU A 64 1.64 -7.18 12.92
C GLU A 64 0.93 -8.50 12.62
N ARG A 65 -0.30 -8.67 13.13
CA ARG A 65 -1.12 -9.85 12.88
C ARG A 65 -1.50 -10.02 11.40
N ALA A 66 -1.88 -8.92 10.73
CA ALA A 66 -2.23 -8.96 9.32
C ALA A 66 -1.01 -9.37 8.48
N VAL A 67 0.18 -8.84 8.78
CA VAL A 67 1.43 -9.17 8.09
C VAL A 67 1.86 -10.61 8.36
N GLU A 68 1.86 -11.06 9.61
CA GLU A 68 2.18 -12.45 9.99
C GLU A 68 1.34 -13.45 9.19
N LYS A 69 0.02 -13.21 9.10
CA LYS A 69 -0.89 -14.11 8.39
C LYS A 69 -0.84 -13.97 6.88
N MET A 70 -0.60 -12.77 6.37
CA MET A 70 -0.35 -12.54 4.94
C MET A 70 0.90 -13.30 4.46
N ALA A 71 1.94 -13.36 5.30
CA ALA A 71 3.21 -14.03 5.00
C ALA A 71 3.19 -15.57 5.16
N ALA A 72 2.07 -16.18 5.60
CA ALA A 72 1.98 -17.63 5.77
C ALA A 72 1.99 -18.43 4.45
N GLN A 73 1.90 -17.73 3.32
CA GLN A 73 2.03 -18.26 1.96
C GLN A 73 3.50 -18.21 1.48
N GLU A 74 3.85 -18.96 0.43
CA GLU A 74 5.25 -19.21 0.03
C GLU A 74 5.97 -18.03 -0.68
N GLY A 75 5.27 -16.97 -1.06
CA GLY A 75 5.79 -15.81 -1.78
C GLY A 75 6.32 -14.66 -0.91
N GLY A 76 6.35 -14.81 0.42
CA GLY A 76 6.81 -13.77 1.34
C GLY A 76 5.93 -12.51 1.35
N ASN A 77 6.53 -11.35 1.07
CA ASN A 77 5.85 -10.05 1.09
C ASN A 77 5.01 -9.81 -0.16
N THR A 78 3.69 -9.85 -0.03
CA THR A 78 2.78 -9.46 -1.12
C THR A 78 2.26 -8.04 -0.95
N GLN A 79 1.88 -7.64 0.26
CA GLN A 79 0.99 -6.49 0.49
C GLN A 79 1.32 -5.70 1.76
N PHE A 80 2.59 -5.70 2.21
CA PHE A 80 2.98 -5.02 3.45
C PHE A 80 2.62 -3.53 3.46
N GLY A 81 2.98 -2.79 2.40
CA GLY A 81 2.68 -1.34 2.30
C GLY A 81 1.17 -1.07 2.24
N ALA A 82 0.43 -1.87 1.47
CA ALA A 82 -1.03 -1.79 1.42
C ALA A 82 -1.65 -2.02 2.80
N LEU A 83 -1.21 -3.03 3.57
CA LEU A 83 -1.69 -3.24 4.94
C LEU A 83 -1.34 -2.08 5.86
N LEU A 84 -0.16 -1.46 5.67
CA LEU A 84 0.28 -0.31 6.45
C LEU A 84 -0.62 0.91 6.20
N LEU A 85 -1.21 1.04 5.02
CA LEU A 85 -2.25 2.05 4.75
C LEU A 85 -3.64 1.61 5.20
N LEU A 86 -4.02 0.36 4.97
CA LEU A 86 -5.38 -0.14 5.22
C LEU A 86 -5.71 -0.24 6.71
N VAL A 87 -4.81 -0.72 7.55
CA VAL A 87 -5.10 -0.96 8.98
C VAL A 87 -5.57 0.31 9.72
N PRO A 88 -4.88 1.46 9.65
CA PRO A 88 -5.39 2.69 10.29
C PRO A 88 -6.71 3.17 9.65
N LEU A 89 -6.91 3.01 8.34
CA LEU A 89 -8.16 3.36 7.67
C LEU A 89 -9.33 2.47 8.12
N VAL A 90 -9.11 1.16 8.25
CA VAL A 90 -10.08 0.20 8.81
C VAL A 90 -10.43 0.55 10.24
N ARG A 91 -9.43 0.96 11.05
CA ARG A 91 -9.66 1.40 12.43
C ARG A 91 -10.48 2.69 12.49
N ALA A 92 -10.26 3.61 11.57
CA ALA A 92 -10.98 4.88 11.44
C ALA A 92 -12.45 4.69 10.99
N ALA A 93 -12.70 3.71 10.12
CA ALA A 93 -14.04 3.40 9.62
C ALA A 93 -15.04 2.95 10.71
N ARG A 94 -14.58 2.62 11.91
CA ARG A 94 -15.44 2.34 13.08
C ARG A 94 -16.27 3.55 13.53
N GLU A 95 -15.78 4.75 13.26
CA GLU A 95 -16.47 6.00 13.60
C GLU A 95 -17.13 6.57 12.35
N ASP A 96 -16.32 7.20 11.49
CA ASP A 96 -16.72 7.76 10.21
C ASP A 96 -15.45 7.89 9.36
N LEU A 97 -15.36 7.11 8.27
CA LEU A 97 -14.16 7.09 7.44
C LEU A 97 -14.00 8.42 6.69
N SER A 98 -13.25 9.33 7.30
CA SER A 98 -12.90 10.64 6.77
C SER A 98 -11.43 10.95 7.05
N ARG A 99 -10.85 11.88 6.29
CA ARG A 99 -9.45 12.29 6.49
C ARG A 99 -9.15 12.73 7.92
N PRO A 100 -9.96 13.57 8.60
CA PRO A 100 -9.69 13.97 9.98
C PRO A 100 -9.69 12.79 10.96
N VAL A 101 -10.57 11.81 10.77
CA VAL A 101 -10.62 10.62 11.64
C VAL A 101 -9.42 9.71 11.37
N ALA A 102 -9.06 9.48 10.11
CA ALA A 102 -7.86 8.72 9.74
C ALA A 102 -6.57 9.37 10.28
N GLU A 103 -6.46 10.71 10.18
CA GLU A 103 -5.34 11.47 10.76
C GLU A 103 -5.32 11.36 12.29
N SER A 104 -6.47 11.44 12.95
CA SER A 104 -6.58 11.25 14.40
C SER A 104 -6.12 9.85 14.83
N VAL A 105 -6.52 8.80 14.12
CA VAL A 105 -6.06 7.42 14.37
C VAL A 105 -4.55 7.30 14.17
N ALA A 106 -4.02 7.83 13.08
CA ALA A 106 -2.58 7.80 12.80
C ALA A 106 -1.77 8.51 13.90
N ARG A 107 -2.14 9.75 14.25
CA ARG A 107 -1.49 10.55 15.30
C ARG A 107 -1.67 9.98 16.71
N GLY A 108 -2.74 9.22 16.93
CA GLY A 108 -3.05 8.57 18.20
C GLY A 108 -2.29 7.26 18.44
N THR A 109 -1.46 6.81 17.47
CA THR A 109 -0.62 5.62 17.66
C THR A 109 0.43 5.82 18.75
N THR A 110 0.83 4.71 19.34
CA THR A 110 1.64 4.66 20.55
C THR A 110 3.02 4.05 20.30
N VAL A 111 3.83 3.99 21.36
CA VAL A 111 5.10 3.27 21.37
C VAL A 111 4.89 1.75 21.20
N ASP A 112 3.81 1.19 21.76
CA ASP A 112 3.47 -0.22 21.60
C ASP A 112 3.05 -0.53 20.15
N ASP A 113 2.39 0.42 19.49
CA ASP A 113 2.08 0.32 18.07
C ASP A 113 3.37 0.29 17.23
N ALA A 114 4.34 1.15 17.57
CA ALA A 114 5.65 1.14 16.93
C ALA A 114 6.36 -0.20 17.16
N ALA A 115 6.41 -0.70 18.40
CA ALA A 115 7.04 -1.98 18.70
C ALA A 115 6.45 -3.13 17.87
N SER A 116 5.13 -3.13 17.67
CA SER A 116 4.43 -4.12 16.83
C SER A 116 4.75 -3.96 15.34
N PHE A 117 4.85 -2.73 14.85
CA PHE A 117 5.31 -2.44 13.49
C PHE A 117 6.73 -2.97 13.25
N TYR A 118 7.67 -2.78 14.17
CA TYR A 118 9.02 -3.32 14.04
C TYR A 118 9.02 -4.86 14.05
N ARG A 119 8.21 -5.50 14.90
CA ARG A 119 8.09 -6.97 14.89
C ARG A 119 7.49 -7.51 13.59
N ALA A 120 6.67 -6.73 12.88
CA ALA A 120 6.12 -7.15 11.60
C ALA A 120 7.21 -7.44 10.53
N PHE A 121 8.39 -6.82 10.64
CA PHE A 121 9.54 -7.11 9.76
C PHE A 121 10.14 -8.50 9.99
N GLU A 122 9.87 -9.17 11.11
CA GLU A 122 10.29 -10.56 11.33
C GLU A 122 9.56 -11.56 10.43
N HIS A 123 8.45 -11.13 9.81
CA HIS A 123 7.60 -11.99 8.98
C HIS A 123 7.85 -11.83 7.48
N VAL A 124 8.49 -10.74 7.06
CA VAL A 124 8.61 -10.37 5.65
C VAL A 124 9.90 -9.63 5.36
N ASP A 125 10.46 -9.86 4.18
CA ASP A 125 11.53 -9.02 3.63
C ASP A 125 10.92 -7.78 2.96
N VAL A 126 11.19 -6.61 3.54
CA VAL A 126 10.75 -5.31 3.01
C VAL A 126 11.96 -4.55 2.49
N ALA A 127 11.87 -4.07 1.25
CA ALA A 127 12.90 -3.20 0.71
C ALA A 127 12.75 -1.81 1.34
N VAL A 128 13.79 -1.37 2.02
CA VAL A 128 13.84 -0.06 2.70
C VAL A 128 15.15 0.62 2.37
N GLY A 129 15.11 1.95 2.22
CA GLY A 129 16.32 2.75 2.04
C GLY A 129 17.21 2.75 3.27
N ASP A 130 18.43 3.25 3.14
CA ASP A 130 19.32 3.40 4.29
C ASP A 130 18.77 4.45 5.26
N PRO A 131 18.77 4.17 6.58
CA PRO A 131 18.34 5.14 7.57
C PRO A 131 19.37 6.28 7.65
N PRO A 132 18.94 7.48 8.03
CA PRO A 132 19.85 8.53 8.47
C PRO A 132 20.80 8.05 9.60
N ASP A 133 22.00 8.60 9.67
CA ASP A 133 23.05 8.18 10.62
C ASP A 133 22.59 8.23 12.09
N ASP A 134 21.75 9.19 12.46
CA ASP A 134 21.18 9.37 13.81
C ASP A 134 20.04 8.39 14.13
N MET A 135 19.59 7.63 13.13
CA MET A 135 18.51 6.66 13.21
C MET A 135 18.96 5.21 13.09
N ALA A 136 20.27 4.90 13.07
CA ALA A 136 20.76 3.52 13.01
C ALA A 136 20.23 2.59 14.13
N ALA A 137 19.89 3.16 15.30
CA ALA A 137 19.28 2.41 16.40
C ALA A 137 17.78 2.09 16.18
N LEU A 138 17.14 2.82 15.26
CA LEU A 138 15.74 2.74 14.86
C LEU A 138 15.64 2.27 13.39
N ASP A 139 16.67 1.60 12.88
CA ASP A 139 16.62 1.01 11.56
C ASP A 139 15.60 -0.12 11.57
N VAL A 140 14.56 -0.01 10.75
CA VAL A 140 13.48 -0.99 10.63
C VAL A 140 13.98 -2.37 10.20
N ARG A 141 15.14 -2.45 9.53
CA ARG A 141 15.80 -3.72 9.17
C ARG A 141 16.28 -4.52 10.38
N ARG A 142 16.33 -3.90 11.55
CA ARG A 142 16.62 -4.60 12.82
C ARG A 142 15.40 -5.31 13.39
N GLY A 143 14.20 -5.09 12.83
CA GLY A 143 12.97 -5.72 13.27
C GLY A 143 12.78 -5.62 14.79
N ALA A 144 12.53 -6.76 15.44
CA ALA A 144 12.31 -6.84 16.88
C ALA A 144 13.50 -6.31 17.72
N ASP A 145 14.74 -6.36 17.20
CA ASP A 145 15.93 -5.88 17.92
C ASP A 145 16.00 -4.34 18.07
N ALA A 146 15.16 -3.60 17.35
CA ALA A 146 15.01 -2.15 17.54
C ALA A 146 14.01 -1.78 18.64
N VAL A 147 13.14 -2.71 19.08
CA VAL A 147 12.07 -2.43 20.05
C VAL A 147 12.58 -1.80 21.35
N PRO A 148 13.65 -2.29 22.00
CA PRO A 148 14.17 -1.64 23.22
C PRO A 148 14.61 -0.19 22.99
N ALA A 149 15.12 0.14 21.80
CA ALA A 149 15.51 1.51 21.46
C ALA A 149 14.29 2.40 21.18
N VAL A 150 13.25 1.86 20.55
CA VAL A 150 11.95 2.52 20.33
C VAL A 150 11.32 2.88 21.67
N GLU A 151 11.23 1.93 22.59
CA GLU A 151 10.69 2.10 23.94
C GLU A 151 11.48 3.11 24.77
N ALA A 152 12.81 2.97 24.80
CA ALA A 152 13.68 3.87 25.56
C ALA A 152 13.62 5.33 25.08
N ARG A 153 13.36 5.54 23.79
CA ARG A 153 13.24 6.87 23.17
C ARG A 153 11.80 7.39 23.12
N GLY A 154 10.81 6.59 23.53
CA GLY A 154 9.39 6.95 23.52
C GLY A 154 8.87 7.29 22.12
N VAL A 155 9.36 6.60 21.08
CA VAL A 155 9.00 6.88 19.68
C VAL A 155 7.68 6.17 19.34
N THR A 156 6.65 6.93 18.96
CA THR A 156 5.37 6.38 18.51
C THR A 156 5.42 5.92 17.05
N LEU A 157 4.43 5.14 16.60
CA LEU A 157 4.39 4.71 15.19
C LEU A 157 4.26 5.91 14.25
N PHE A 158 3.48 6.93 14.64
CA PHE A 158 3.41 8.19 13.89
C PHE A 158 4.77 8.88 13.77
N ASP A 159 5.57 8.92 14.85
CA ASP A 159 6.92 9.50 14.81
C ASP A 159 7.85 8.75 13.85
N VAL A 160 7.69 7.42 13.73
CA VAL A 160 8.44 6.61 12.75
C VAL A 160 8.07 7.02 11.32
N MET A 161 6.77 7.18 11.05
CA MET A 161 6.28 7.61 9.72
C MET A 161 6.76 9.03 9.40
N ASP A 162 6.66 9.97 10.35
CA ASP A 162 7.09 11.36 10.17
C ASP A 162 8.57 11.47 9.79
N ARG A 163 9.43 10.68 10.44
CA ARG A 163 10.88 10.65 10.14
C ARG A 163 11.23 9.96 8.83
N SER A 164 10.31 9.18 8.26
CA SER A 164 10.50 8.49 6.99
C SER A 164 10.16 9.39 5.79
N VAL A 165 9.55 10.55 6.03
CA VAL A 165 9.28 11.57 5.00
C VAL A 165 10.51 12.46 4.82
N PRO A 166 10.91 12.80 3.57
CA PRO A 166 10.19 12.61 2.31
C PRO A 166 10.43 11.29 1.58
N GLY A 167 11.26 10.39 2.11
CA GLY A 167 11.79 9.22 1.40
C GLY A 167 10.80 8.07 1.17
N ASP A 168 9.70 8.01 1.93
CA ASP A 168 8.68 6.97 1.81
C ASP A 168 7.29 7.59 1.61
N ASP A 169 6.61 7.24 0.51
CA ASP A 169 5.31 7.80 0.18
C ASP A 169 4.14 7.12 0.91
N VAL A 170 4.30 5.88 1.41
CA VAL A 170 3.36 5.25 2.34
C VAL A 170 3.39 6.02 3.67
N ALA A 171 4.58 6.31 4.19
CA ALA A 171 4.74 7.14 5.38
C ALA A 171 4.21 8.56 5.17
N ARG A 172 4.38 9.13 3.97
CA ARG A 172 3.82 10.44 3.62
C ARG A 172 2.29 10.46 3.70
N GLU A 173 1.60 9.40 3.29
CA GLU A 173 0.15 9.30 3.43
C GLU A 173 -0.27 9.41 4.90
N TRP A 174 0.42 8.73 5.81
CA TRP A 174 0.15 8.85 7.26
C TRP A 174 0.29 10.30 7.76
N VAL A 175 1.36 10.98 7.36
CA VAL A 175 1.65 12.36 7.80
C VAL A 175 0.71 13.39 7.16
N ARG A 176 0.17 13.10 5.97
CA ARG A 176 -0.68 13.99 5.18
C ARG A 176 -2.16 13.62 5.20
N GLY A 177 -2.58 12.73 6.10
CA GLY A 177 -3.99 12.38 6.29
C GLY A 177 -4.58 11.57 5.13
N PHE A 178 -3.77 10.70 4.53
CA PHE A 178 -4.13 9.78 3.45
C PHE A 178 -4.65 10.49 2.18
N ASP A 179 -4.05 11.63 1.86
CA ASP A 179 -4.49 12.54 0.80
C ASP A 179 -4.64 11.83 -0.55
N ARG A 180 -3.61 11.10 -1.00
CA ARG A 180 -3.65 10.41 -2.29
C ARG A 180 -4.63 9.24 -2.29
N SER A 181 -4.77 8.54 -1.17
CA SER A 181 -5.70 7.43 -1.01
C SER A 181 -7.15 7.89 -1.13
N PHE A 182 -7.52 9.00 -0.48
CA PHE A 182 -8.85 9.60 -0.64
C PHE A 182 -9.07 10.15 -2.05
N ALA A 183 -8.07 10.79 -2.66
CA ALA A 183 -8.17 11.25 -4.05
C ALA A 183 -8.35 10.07 -5.04
N ALA A 184 -7.67 8.95 -4.79
CA ALA A 184 -7.85 7.72 -5.55
C ALA A 184 -9.28 7.16 -5.40
N ALA A 185 -9.85 7.20 -4.18
CA ALA A 185 -11.23 6.80 -3.93
C ALA A 185 -12.25 7.67 -4.70
N GLU A 186 -12.03 8.99 -4.74
CA GLU A 186 -12.85 9.93 -5.51
C GLU A 186 -12.79 9.64 -7.02
N ARG A 187 -11.59 9.39 -7.56
CA ARG A 187 -11.40 9.01 -8.97
C ARG A 187 -12.05 7.68 -9.29
N LEU A 188 -11.89 6.70 -8.40
CA LEU A 188 -12.58 5.42 -8.51
C LEU A 188 -14.07 5.70 -8.61
N ALA A 189 -14.69 6.35 -7.62
CA ALA A 189 -16.13 6.66 -7.57
C ALA A 189 -16.65 7.39 -8.81
N ALA A 190 -15.90 8.35 -9.36
CA ALA A 190 -16.29 9.16 -10.51
C ALA A 190 -16.16 8.43 -11.86
N ALA A 191 -15.31 7.41 -11.96
CA ALA A 191 -15.10 6.68 -13.21
C ALA A 191 -16.23 5.69 -13.49
N ASP A 192 -16.54 5.48 -14.77
CA ASP A 192 -17.51 4.50 -15.23
C ASP A 192 -16.86 3.14 -15.55
N GLY A 193 -17.70 2.12 -15.70
CA GLY A 193 -17.29 0.79 -16.15
C GLY A 193 -16.91 -0.19 -15.03
N PRO A 194 -16.39 -1.38 -15.38
CA PRO A 194 -16.03 -2.40 -14.42
C PRO A 194 -14.97 -1.90 -13.43
N ILE A 195 -15.09 -2.30 -12.15
CA ILE A 195 -14.16 -1.87 -11.10
C ILE A 195 -12.70 -2.20 -11.43
N SER A 196 -12.45 -3.30 -12.14
CA SER A 196 -11.12 -3.67 -12.61
C SER A 196 -10.50 -2.63 -13.54
N ASN A 197 -11.29 -2.07 -14.46
CA ASN A 197 -10.83 -1.08 -15.43
C ASN A 197 -10.63 0.28 -14.75
N ARG A 198 -11.57 0.66 -13.89
CA ARG A 198 -11.46 1.87 -13.04
C ARG A 198 -10.17 1.81 -12.20
N THR A 199 -9.88 0.66 -11.62
CA THR A 199 -8.67 0.45 -10.81
C THR A 199 -7.40 0.55 -11.65
N ALA A 200 -7.35 -0.05 -12.85
CA ALA A 200 -6.20 0.07 -13.74
C ALA A 200 -5.96 1.53 -14.17
N ALA A 201 -7.02 2.28 -14.46
CA ALA A 201 -6.95 3.70 -14.79
C ALA A 201 -6.47 4.56 -13.61
N VAL A 202 -6.96 4.27 -12.41
CA VAL A 202 -6.52 4.98 -11.20
C VAL A 202 -5.07 4.64 -10.87
N PHE A 203 -4.64 3.39 -11.00
CA PHE A 203 -3.22 3.01 -10.86
C PHE A 203 -2.34 3.80 -11.83
N LEU A 204 -2.69 3.84 -13.11
CA LEU A 204 -1.90 4.55 -14.13
C LEU A 204 -1.82 6.06 -13.85
N SER A 205 -2.94 6.68 -13.45
CA SER A 205 -2.95 8.11 -13.10
C SER A 205 -2.13 8.41 -11.84
N LEU A 206 -2.21 7.58 -10.81
CA LEU A 206 -1.37 7.72 -9.61
C LEU A 206 0.12 7.57 -9.93
N LEU A 207 0.49 6.66 -10.84
CA LEU A 207 1.87 6.48 -11.30
C LEU A 207 2.39 7.66 -12.12
N ALA A 208 1.51 8.31 -12.87
CA ALA A 208 1.79 9.51 -13.67
C ALA A 208 2.01 10.77 -12.80
N GLU A 209 1.43 10.83 -11.60
CA GLU A 209 1.48 12.01 -10.74
C GLU A 209 2.78 12.18 -9.96
N ARG A 210 3.45 11.07 -9.63
CA ARG A 210 4.63 11.09 -8.77
C ARG A 210 5.52 9.85 -8.97
N PRO A 211 6.86 10.01 -8.90
CA PRO A 211 7.79 8.88 -8.81
C PRO A 211 7.44 7.92 -7.67
N ASP A 212 7.40 6.63 -7.98
CA ASP A 212 7.17 5.57 -7.00
C ASP A 212 8.42 5.36 -6.12
N THR A 213 8.24 5.46 -4.80
CA THR A 213 9.35 5.38 -3.84
C THR A 213 9.96 3.99 -3.72
N LEU A 214 9.21 2.91 -4.00
CA LEU A 214 9.76 1.56 -4.05
C LEU A 214 10.66 1.39 -5.29
N VAL A 215 10.24 1.93 -6.43
CA VAL A 215 11.09 1.97 -7.63
C VAL A 215 12.37 2.76 -7.36
N ALA A 216 12.27 3.94 -6.75
CA ALA A 216 13.42 4.76 -6.40
C ALA A 216 14.39 4.03 -5.44
N THR A 217 13.85 3.30 -4.46
CA THR A 217 14.63 2.57 -3.46
C THR A 217 15.33 1.34 -4.04
N ARG A 218 14.65 0.57 -4.91
CA ARG A 218 15.22 -0.66 -5.49
C ARG A 218 16.10 -0.42 -6.71
N HIS A 219 15.87 0.67 -7.43
CA HIS A 219 16.60 1.04 -8.63
C HIS A 219 17.32 2.36 -8.41
N ASP A 220 16.68 3.47 -8.80
CA ASP A 220 17.14 4.83 -8.53
C ASP A 220 16.03 5.86 -8.87
N GLU A 221 16.26 7.08 -8.41
CA GLU A 221 15.44 8.26 -8.67
C GLU A 221 15.23 8.57 -10.16
N ALA A 222 16.21 8.28 -11.02
CA ALA A 222 16.09 8.55 -12.46
C ALA A 222 15.13 7.56 -13.13
N THR A 223 15.19 6.29 -12.73
CA THR A 223 14.31 5.21 -13.16
C THR A 223 12.88 5.48 -12.71
N ALA A 224 12.68 5.86 -11.46
CA ALA A 224 11.34 6.20 -10.95
C ALA A 224 10.71 7.37 -11.73
N ARG A 225 11.50 8.42 -12.05
CA ARG A 225 11.04 9.53 -12.90
C ARG A 225 10.70 9.07 -14.33
N ALA A 226 11.54 8.26 -14.95
CA ALA A 226 11.29 7.77 -16.31
C ALA A 226 10.00 6.93 -16.40
N VAL A 227 9.71 6.12 -15.36
CA VAL A 227 8.45 5.38 -15.24
C VAL A 227 7.26 6.33 -15.14
N THR A 228 7.35 7.35 -14.27
CA THR A 228 6.31 8.37 -14.12
C THR A 228 6.06 9.15 -15.40
N ASP A 229 7.10 9.61 -16.09
CA ASP A 229 6.96 10.35 -17.35
C ASP A 229 6.29 9.48 -18.44
N ARG A 230 6.63 8.19 -18.49
CA ARG A 230 5.99 7.25 -19.42
C ARG A 230 4.54 6.99 -19.05
N ALA A 231 4.24 6.80 -17.76
CA ALA A 231 2.87 6.65 -17.28
C ALA A 231 2.03 7.89 -17.57
N ALA A 232 2.58 9.10 -17.40
CA ALA A 232 1.92 10.37 -17.72
C ALA A 232 1.60 10.48 -19.21
N THR A 233 2.55 10.13 -20.08
CA THR A 233 2.32 10.12 -21.54
C THR A 233 1.15 9.20 -21.91
N LEU A 234 1.07 8.02 -21.31
CA LEU A 234 -0.01 7.04 -21.57
C LEU A 234 -1.34 7.49 -20.96
N HIS A 235 -1.31 8.07 -19.75
CA HIS A 235 -2.49 8.60 -19.08
C HIS A 235 -3.09 9.78 -19.84
N ASP A 236 -2.28 10.76 -20.25
CA ASP A 236 -2.72 11.95 -20.99
C ASP A 236 -3.29 11.60 -22.38
N ALA A 237 -2.83 10.49 -22.97
CA ALA A 237 -3.35 9.96 -24.22
C ALA A 237 -4.62 9.09 -24.06
N ASP A 238 -5.10 8.89 -22.83
CA ASP A 238 -6.18 7.96 -22.48
C ASP A 238 -5.91 6.55 -23.05
N ALA A 239 -4.65 6.11 -22.98
CA ALA A 239 -4.18 4.92 -23.70
C ALA A 239 -4.86 3.63 -23.24
N LEU A 240 -5.40 3.55 -22.02
CA LEU A 240 -6.17 2.37 -21.59
C LEU A 240 -7.43 2.14 -22.43
N GLU A 241 -8.01 3.19 -23.00
CA GLU A 241 -9.16 3.11 -23.91
C GLU A 241 -8.73 3.19 -25.37
N THR A 242 -7.76 4.05 -25.69
CA THR A 242 -7.38 4.37 -27.08
C THR A 242 -6.28 3.49 -27.67
N ASP A 243 -5.38 2.97 -26.84
CA ASP A 243 -4.25 2.13 -27.23
C ASP A 243 -3.84 1.15 -26.09
N PRO A 244 -4.70 0.17 -25.75
CA PRO A 244 -4.45 -0.72 -24.61
C PRO A 244 -3.15 -1.53 -24.76
N GLU A 245 -2.77 -1.84 -26.00
CA GLU A 245 -1.53 -2.55 -26.34
C GLU A 245 -0.29 -1.76 -25.91
N ALA A 246 -0.30 -0.43 -26.00
CA ALA A 246 0.81 0.40 -25.52
C ALA A 246 0.94 0.36 -24.00
N VAL A 247 -0.16 0.25 -23.25
CA VAL A 247 -0.13 0.11 -21.78
C VAL A 247 0.33 -1.29 -21.39
N ASP A 248 -0.12 -2.32 -22.09
CA ASP A 248 0.35 -3.70 -21.89
C ASP A 248 1.84 -3.83 -22.20
N SER A 249 2.32 -3.24 -23.30
CA SER A 249 3.75 -3.24 -23.65
C SER A 249 4.58 -2.48 -22.60
N PHE A 250 4.08 -1.38 -22.06
CA PHE A 250 4.73 -0.70 -20.95
C PHE A 250 4.77 -1.57 -19.69
N ALA A 251 3.68 -2.28 -19.39
CA ALA A 251 3.63 -3.19 -18.27
C ALA A 251 4.64 -4.35 -18.41
N ASP A 252 4.77 -4.92 -19.61
CA ASP A 252 5.75 -5.98 -19.91
C ASP A 252 7.19 -5.46 -19.77
N ASP A 253 7.52 -4.28 -20.31
CA ASP A 253 8.87 -3.68 -20.19
C ASP A 253 9.29 -3.54 -18.73
N LEU A 254 8.39 -3.05 -17.87
CA LEU A 254 8.70 -2.88 -16.46
C LEU A 254 8.91 -4.23 -15.76
N VAL A 255 8.10 -5.24 -16.06
CA VAL A 255 8.28 -6.59 -15.50
C VAL A 255 9.60 -7.21 -15.96
N ASP A 256 9.93 -7.13 -17.25
CA ASP A 256 11.17 -7.65 -17.82
C ASP A 256 12.41 -7.00 -17.20
N ARG A 257 12.30 -5.72 -16.82
CA ARG A 257 13.36 -4.95 -16.14
C ARG A 257 13.34 -5.08 -14.61
N GLY A 258 12.38 -5.82 -14.05
CA GLY A 258 12.23 -5.97 -12.60
C GLY A 258 11.84 -4.68 -11.88
N ILE A 259 11.17 -3.76 -12.57
CA ILE A 259 10.70 -2.48 -12.02
C ILE A 259 9.26 -2.64 -11.55
N ASN A 260 9.06 -2.55 -10.24
CA ASN A 260 7.75 -2.71 -9.61
C ASN A 260 7.30 -1.41 -8.91
N PRO A 261 6.31 -0.68 -9.45
CA PRO A 261 5.65 0.44 -8.78
C PRO A 261 4.70 -0.02 -7.64
N GLY A 262 5.30 -0.59 -6.59
CA GLY A 262 4.56 -1.17 -5.46
C GLY A 262 3.89 -0.11 -4.58
N THR A 263 4.52 1.05 -4.36
CA THR A 263 3.92 2.12 -3.55
C THR A 263 2.65 2.67 -4.20
N THR A 264 2.63 2.79 -5.53
CA THR A 264 1.43 3.17 -6.27
C THR A 264 0.31 2.12 -6.10
N ALA A 265 0.65 0.83 -6.07
CA ALA A 265 -0.34 -0.22 -5.78
C ALA A 265 -0.89 -0.14 -4.35
N ASP A 266 -0.03 0.15 -3.36
CA ASP A 266 -0.45 0.30 -1.97
C ASP A 266 -1.49 1.44 -1.82
N VAL A 267 -1.23 2.60 -2.45
CA VAL A 267 -2.18 3.73 -2.47
C VAL A 267 -3.46 3.38 -3.24
N THR A 268 -3.35 2.60 -4.32
CA THR A 268 -4.51 2.11 -5.08
C THR A 268 -5.40 1.21 -4.22
N ALA A 269 -4.82 0.28 -3.46
CA ALA A 269 -5.55 -0.57 -2.50
C ALA A 269 -6.25 0.27 -1.42
N ALA A 270 -5.59 1.30 -0.89
CA ALA A 270 -6.16 2.20 0.10
C ALA A 270 -7.37 2.97 -0.47
N GLY A 271 -7.27 3.48 -1.69
CA GLY A 271 -8.38 4.13 -2.39
C GLY A 271 -9.56 3.17 -2.64
N LEU A 272 -9.27 1.92 -3.03
CA LEU A 272 -10.29 0.87 -3.16
C LEU A 272 -11.01 0.59 -1.84
N PHE A 273 -10.30 0.51 -0.72
CA PHE A 273 -10.92 0.32 0.58
C PHE A 273 -11.86 1.48 0.92
N ILE A 274 -11.39 2.73 0.78
CA ILE A 274 -12.17 3.93 1.09
C ILE A 274 -13.46 3.97 0.27
N VAL A 275 -13.37 3.75 -1.05
CA VAL A 275 -14.55 3.83 -1.93
C VAL A 275 -15.56 2.71 -1.68
N LEU A 276 -15.08 1.51 -1.29
CA LEU A 276 -15.95 0.39 -0.90
C LEU A 276 -16.65 0.66 0.43
N GLU A 277 -15.94 1.23 1.41
CA GLU A 277 -16.51 1.55 2.72
C GLU A 277 -17.53 2.69 2.63
N HIS A 278 -17.30 3.67 1.75
CA HIS A 278 -18.29 4.71 1.44
C HIS A 278 -19.50 4.20 0.64
N GLY A 279 -19.48 2.96 0.16
CA GLY A 279 -20.54 2.40 -0.67
C GLY A 279 -20.71 3.12 -2.00
N ALA A 280 -19.64 3.75 -2.51
CA ALA A 280 -19.68 4.55 -3.74
C ALA A 280 -19.38 3.72 -5.01
N VAL A 281 -19.11 2.42 -4.85
CA VAL A 281 -18.97 1.46 -5.95
C VAL A 281 -19.64 0.13 -5.64
N ASP A 282 -20.29 -0.43 -6.65
CA ASP A 282 -20.85 -1.78 -6.62
C ASP A 282 -19.86 -2.78 -7.21
N VAL A 283 -19.76 -3.95 -6.57
CA VAL A 283 -18.89 -5.08 -6.95
C VAL A 283 -19.63 -6.38 -6.75
#